data_AF-A0AAE2Y394-F1
#
_entry.id   AF-A0AAE2Y394-F1
#
_cell.length_a   1.000
_cell.length_b   1.000
_cell.length_c   1.000
_cell.angle_alpha   90.00
_cell.angle_beta   90.00
_cell.angle_gamma   90.00
#
_symmetry.space_group_name_H-M   'P 1'
#
loop_
_entity.id
_entity.type
_entity.pdbx_description
1 polymer ?
#
loop_
_entity_poly.entity_id
_entity_poly.type
_entity_poly.pdbx_seq_one_letter_code
_entity_poly.pdbx_strand_id
1 'polypeptide(L)'
;MAEDPLKVYEKRDSEMRKQVENMRAFAFKEGALPVKIKILIAMALDASHGAVQGVRALANMAMKAGATKEEIAEALRVALYVCGAGSAYTAAAALKEVF
;
A
#
# COMPACT_ATOMS: atom_id res chain seq x y z
N MET A 1 -1.26 -7.82 16.67
CA MET A 1 -1.40 -6.56 15.90
C MET A 1 -0.02 -5.93 15.84
N ALA A 2 0.50 -5.62 14.64
CA ALA A 2 1.78 -4.92 14.54
C ALA A 2 1.66 -3.55 15.22
N GLU A 3 2.69 -3.16 15.98
CA GLU A 3 2.74 -1.86 16.62
C GLU A 3 2.78 -0.75 15.56
N ASP A 4 2.07 0.35 15.81
CA ASP A 4 2.04 1.50 14.89
C ASP A 4 3.45 2.14 14.81
N PRO A 5 4.11 2.12 13.64
CA PRO A 5 5.48 2.62 13.50
C PRO A 5 5.59 4.13 13.72
N LEU A 6 4.48 4.89 13.61
CA LEU A 6 4.49 6.34 13.84
C LEU A 6 4.39 6.72 15.33
N LYS A 7 4.23 5.75 16.23
CA LYS A 7 4.23 6.01 17.69
C LYS A 7 5.47 6.73 18.20
N VAL A 8 6.62 6.49 17.58
CA VAL A 8 7.88 7.17 17.92
C VAL A 8 7.76 8.69 17.85
N TYR A 9 6.89 9.20 16.99
CA TYR A 9 6.68 10.63 16.78
C TYR A 9 5.67 11.27 17.72
N GLU A 10 4.87 10.49 18.48
CA GLU A 10 3.88 11.07 19.41
C GLU A 10 4.48 12.05 20.42
N LYS A 11 5.69 11.75 20.90
CA LYS A 11 6.41 12.59 21.86
C LYS A 11 7.53 13.41 21.24
N ARG A 12 8.03 13.01 20.06
CA ARG A 12 9.20 13.62 19.42
C ARG A 12 8.83 14.69 18.41
N ASP A 13 7.75 14.49 17.67
CA ASP A 13 7.26 15.41 16.64
C ASP A 13 5.79 15.06 16.30
N SER A 14 4.88 15.48 17.18
CA SER A 14 3.46 15.16 17.05
C SER A 14 2.81 15.86 15.85
N GLU A 15 3.34 17.01 15.43
CA GLU A 15 2.83 17.73 14.26
C GLU A 15 3.18 16.98 12.98
N MET A 16 4.42 16.49 12.83
CA MET A 16 4.78 15.66 11.68
C MET A 16 3.89 14.42 11.60
N ARG A 17 3.64 13.74 12.73
CA ARG A 17 2.73 12.58 12.76
C ARG A 17 1.33 12.95 12.26
N LYS A 18 0.77 14.05 12.76
CA LYS A 18 -0.55 14.54 12.36
C LYS A 18 -0.60 14.86 10.86
N GLN A 19 0.46 15.46 10.31
CA GLN A 19 0.54 15.75 8.88
C GLN A 19 0.57 14.47 8.03
N VAL A 20 1.31 13.44 8.46
CA VAL A 20 1.32 12.13 7.78
C VAL A 20 -0.08 11.48 7.80
N GLU A 21 -0.77 11.50 8.94
CA GLU A 21 -2.13 10.97 9.07
C GLU A 21 -3.13 11.73 8.20
N ASN A 22 -3.06 13.06 8.19
CA ASN A 22 -3.91 13.92 7.35
C ASN A 22 -3.67 13.67 5.85
N MET A 23 -2.42 13.58 5.43
CA MET A 23 -2.07 13.31 4.04
C MET A 23 -2.60 11.94 3.58
N ARG A 24 -2.46 10.92 4.43
CA ARG A 24 -3.01 9.59 4.15
C ARG A 24 -4.54 9.62 4.04
N ALA A 25 -5.22 10.30 4.94
CA ALA A 25 -6.68 10.43 4.91
C ALA A 25 -7.15 11.21 3.67
N PHE A 26 -6.45 12.27 3.28
CA PHE A 26 -6.74 13.05 2.08
C PHE A 26 -6.56 12.23 0.81
N ALA A 27 -5.43 11.52 0.67
CA ALA A 27 -5.13 10.71 -0.52
C ALA A 27 -6.20 9.64 -0.77
N PHE A 28 -6.60 8.92 0.28
CA PHE A 28 -7.58 7.84 0.21
C PHE A 28 -9.03 8.27 0.51
N LYS A 29 -9.34 9.57 0.47
CA LYS A 29 -10.74 10.03 0.55
C LYS A 29 -11.52 9.59 -0.69
N GLU A 30 -12.80 9.26 -0.55
CA GLU A 30 -13.67 8.98 -1.71
C GLU A 30 -13.71 10.15 -2.70
N GLY A 31 -13.79 9.86 -3.99
CA GLY A 31 -13.81 10.87 -5.05
C GLY A 31 -13.98 10.24 -6.44
N ALA A 32 -13.43 10.87 -7.47
CA ALA A 32 -13.56 10.40 -8.85
C ALA A 32 -13.00 8.98 -9.07
N LEU A 33 -11.93 8.62 -8.34
CA LEU A 33 -11.45 7.24 -8.27
C LEU A 33 -11.99 6.58 -6.99
N PRO A 34 -12.58 5.38 -7.08
CA PRO A 34 -12.96 4.60 -5.91
C PRO A 34 -11.75 4.34 -5.01
N VAL A 35 -11.96 4.32 -3.69
CA VAL A 35 -10.88 4.08 -2.72
C VAL A 35 -10.09 2.81 -3.01
N LYS A 36 -10.78 1.74 -3.41
CA LYS A 36 -10.15 0.49 -3.86
C LYS A 36 -9.06 0.71 -4.90
N ILE A 37 -9.36 1.48 -5.95
CA ILE A 37 -8.44 1.75 -7.06
C ILE A 37 -7.24 2.56 -6.58
N LYS A 38 -7.45 3.54 -5.70
CA LYS A 38 -6.36 4.31 -5.11
C LYS A 38 -5.39 3.45 -4.31
N ILE A 39 -5.92 2.49 -3.54
CA ILE A 39 -5.09 1.56 -2.76
C ILE A 39 -4.30 0.63 -3.68
N LEU A 40 -4.91 0.12 -4.76
CA LEU A 40 -4.20 -0.71 -5.75
C LEU A 40 -3.06 0.07 -6.43
N ILE A 41 -3.27 1.35 -6.76
CA ILE A 41 -2.21 2.23 -7.30
C ILE A 41 -1.08 2.39 -6.27
N ALA A 42 -1.41 2.72 -5.02
CA ALA A 42 -0.40 2.86 -3.97
C ALA A 42 0.39 1.56 -3.75
N MET A 43 -0.27 0.41 -3.78
CA MET A 43 0.36 -0.91 -3.63
C MET A 43 1.34 -1.19 -4.78
N ALA A 44 0.98 -0.86 -6.02
CA ALA A 44 1.86 -1.00 -7.17
C ALA A 44 3.12 -0.11 -7.05
N LEU A 45 2.96 1.10 -6.53
CA LEU A 45 4.09 2.01 -6.26
C LEU A 45 5.00 1.46 -5.15
N ASP A 46 4.45 0.94 -4.06
CA ASP A 46 5.25 0.30 -3.00
C ASP A 46 6.02 -0.91 -3.53
N ALA A 47 5.42 -1.69 -4.43
CA ALA A 47 6.10 -2.79 -5.10
C ALA A 47 7.29 -2.28 -5.92
N SER A 48 7.11 -1.19 -6.68
CA SER A 48 8.20 -0.58 -7.46
C SER A 48 9.34 -0.02 -6.61
N HIS A 49 9.06 0.41 -5.37
CA HIS A 49 10.06 0.95 -4.44
C HIS A 49 10.71 -0.11 -3.55
N GLY A 50 10.39 -1.40 -3.73
CA GLY A 50 10.95 -2.45 -2.87
C GLY A 50 10.33 -2.53 -1.48
N ALA A 51 9.20 -1.85 -1.23
CA ALA A 51 8.58 -1.73 0.08
C ALA A 51 7.70 -2.94 0.43
N VAL A 52 8.31 -4.07 0.78
CA VAL A 52 7.61 -5.35 1.08
C VAL A 52 6.48 -5.19 2.10
N GLN A 53 6.73 -4.50 3.21
CA GLN A 53 5.71 -4.30 4.25
C GLN A 53 4.57 -3.37 3.79
N GLY A 54 4.91 -2.39 2.96
CA GLY A 54 3.94 -1.47 2.36
C GLY A 54 2.99 -2.20 1.41
N VAL A 55 3.53 -3.02 0.51
CA VAL A 55 2.74 -3.88 -0.38
C VAL A 55 1.80 -4.78 0.42
N ARG A 56 2.29 -5.44 1.48
CA ARG A 56 1.45 -6.31 2.33
C ARG A 56 0.33 -5.54 3.01
N ALA A 57 0.64 -4.37 3.59
CA ALA A 57 -0.34 -3.54 4.28
C ALA A 57 -1.43 -3.04 3.31
N LEU A 58 -1.03 -2.57 2.12
CA LEU A 58 -1.95 -2.06 1.11
C LEU A 58 -2.76 -3.16 0.43
N ALA A 59 -2.20 -4.35 0.19
CA ALA A 59 -2.96 -5.51 -0.30
C ALA A 59 -4.09 -5.89 0.67
N ASN A 60 -3.80 -5.95 1.97
CA ASN A 60 -4.82 -6.19 2.99
C ASN A 60 -5.88 -5.10 3.05
N MET A 61 -5.48 -3.84 2.87
CA MET A 61 -6.42 -2.71 2.82
C MET A 61 -7.28 -2.75 1.56
N ALA A 62 -6.71 -3.13 0.41
CA ALA A 62 -7.43 -3.27 -0.85
C ALA A 62 -8.50 -4.36 -0.73
N MET A 63 -8.16 -5.54 -0.18
CA MET A 63 -9.13 -6.62 0.05
C MET A 63 -10.26 -6.18 1.00
N LYS A 64 -9.96 -5.43 2.06
CA LYS A 64 -10.99 -4.84 2.94
C LYS A 64 -11.88 -3.83 2.23
N ALA A 65 -11.35 -3.14 1.22
CA ALA A 65 -12.09 -2.24 0.34
C ALA A 65 -12.80 -2.98 -0.82
N GLY A 66 -12.84 -4.32 -0.80
CA GLY A 66 -13.53 -5.15 -1.80
C GLY A 66 -12.69 -5.51 -3.02
N ALA A 67 -11.36 -5.35 -2.97
CA ALA A 67 -10.49 -5.85 -4.03
C ALA A 67 -10.40 -7.37 -4.03
N THR A 68 -10.42 -7.96 -5.22
CA THR A 68 -10.12 -9.39 -5.37
C THR A 68 -8.62 -9.64 -5.48
N LYS A 69 -8.24 -10.91 -5.29
CA LYS A 69 -6.86 -11.37 -5.49
C LYS A 69 -6.39 -11.16 -6.93
N GLU A 70 -7.31 -11.27 -7.89
CA GLU A 70 -7.07 -11.05 -9.31
C GLU A 70 -6.79 -9.58 -9.60
N GLU A 71 -7.58 -8.65 -9.04
CA GLU A 71 -7.33 -7.21 -9.18
C GLU A 71 -5.96 -6.81 -8.61
N ILE A 72 -5.56 -7.42 -7.48
CA ILE A 72 -4.22 -7.24 -6.90
C ILE A 72 -3.14 -7.75 -7.87
N ALA A 73 -3.30 -8.96 -8.41
CA ALA A 73 -2.35 -9.55 -9.35
C ALA A 73 -2.21 -8.73 -10.64
N GLU A 74 -3.30 -8.17 -11.15
CA GLU A 74 -3.27 -7.30 -12.34
C GLU A 74 -2.55 -5.97 -12.07
N ALA A 75 -2.82 -5.32 -10.93
CA ALA A 75 -2.11 -4.10 -10.55
C ALA A 75 -0.60 -4.33 -10.44
N LEU A 76 -0.20 -5.46 -9.84
CA LEU A 76 1.21 -5.84 -9.73
C LEU A 76 1.84 -6.20 -11.09
N ARG A 77 1.07 -6.76 -12.02
CA ARG A 77 1.52 -7.00 -13.40
C ARG A 77 1.85 -5.68 -14.11
N VAL A 78 1.05 -4.63 -13.87
CA VAL A 78 1.36 -3.28 -14.39
C VAL A 78 2.67 -2.75 -13.78
N ALA A 79 2.87 -2.92 -12.47
CA ALA A 79 4.13 -2.55 -11.82
C ALA A 79 5.33 -3.33 -12.35
N LEU A 80 5.16 -4.62 -12.67
CA LEU A 80 6.19 -5.44 -13.31
C LEU A 80 6.51 -4.93 -14.72
N TYR A 81 5.49 -4.63 -15.52
CA TYR A 81 5.68 -4.14 -16.88
C TYR A 81 6.44 -2.81 -16.92
N VAL A 82 6.11 -1.88 -16.01
CA VAL A 82 6.69 -0.53 -15.99
C VAL A 82 8.05 -0.49 -15.26
N CYS A 83 8.17 -1.18 -14.12
CA CYS A 83 9.33 -1.03 -13.23
C CYS A 83 10.28 -2.24 -13.24
N GLY A 84 9.96 -3.29 -13.99
CA GLY A 84 10.81 -4.48 -14.15
C GLY A 84 10.70 -5.48 -13.01
N ALA A 85 11.52 -6.54 -13.08
CA ALA A 85 11.40 -7.73 -12.24
C ALA A 85 11.46 -7.47 -10.73
N GLY A 86 12.15 -6.41 -10.29
CA GLY A 86 12.25 -6.05 -8.87
C GLY A 86 10.90 -5.91 -8.18
N SER A 87 9.92 -5.28 -8.84
CA SER A 87 8.58 -5.10 -8.28
C SER A 87 7.84 -6.43 -8.08
N ALA A 88 8.03 -7.40 -8.98
CA ALA A 88 7.47 -8.74 -8.83
C ALA A 88 8.09 -9.50 -7.66
N TYR A 89 9.40 -9.42 -7.45
CA TYR A 89 10.05 -10.05 -6.29
C TYR A 89 9.59 -9.43 -4.97
N THR A 90 9.47 -8.10 -4.91
CA THR A 90 8.93 -7.39 -3.74
C THR A 90 7.50 -7.83 -3.44
N ALA A 91 6.65 -7.90 -4.47
CA ALA A 91 5.28 -8.35 -4.32
C ALA A 91 5.19 -9.81 -3.88
N ALA A 92 5.97 -10.71 -4.48
CA ALA A 92 6.04 -12.12 -4.10
C ALA A 92 6.48 -12.29 -2.64
N ALA A 93 7.46 -11.50 -2.17
CA ALA A 93 7.89 -11.51 -0.77
C ALA A 93 6.78 -11.02 0.19
N ALA A 94 6.03 -9.99 -0.22
CA ALA A 94 4.97 -9.40 0.58
C ALA A 94 3.76 -10.33 0.75
N LEU A 95 3.42 -11.07 -0.31
CA LEU A 95 2.14 -11.75 -0.49
C LEU A 95 2.14 -13.25 -0.16
N LYS A 96 3.27 -13.83 0.31
CA LYS A 96 3.40 -15.27 0.65
C LYS A 96 2.33 -15.82 1.59
N GLU A 97 1.77 -15.00 2.46
CA GLU A 97 0.75 -15.39 3.46
C GLU A 97 -0.66 -14.92 3.07
N VAL A 98 -0.79 -14.17 1.97
CA VAL A 98 -2.05 -13.65 1.45
C VAL A 98 -2.61 -14.60 0.38
N PHE A 99 -1.73 -15.25 -0.37
CA PHE A 99 -2.04 -16.18 -1.45
C PHE A 99 -1.77 -17.62 -1.04
#